data_AF-A0A9D1NKT8-F1
#
_entry.id   AF-A0A9D1NKT8-F1
#
_cell.length_a   1.000
_cell.length_b   1.000
_cell.length_c   1.000
_cell.angle_alpha   90.00
_cell.angle_beta   90.00
_cell.angle_gamma   90.00
#
_symmetry.space_group_name_H-M   'P 1'
#
loop_
_entity.id
_entity.type
_entity.pdbx_description
1 polymer ?
#
loop_
_entity_poly.entity_id
_entity_poly.type
_entity_poly.pdbx_seq_one_letter_code
_entity_poly.pdbx_strand_id
1 'polypeptide(L)'
;MRRNATTFLPHAAWRAARAGFTLMELMVVIGIAALLLTISATAFFGASREENLVRSRDQLRDLLLSARQRACIEGAPYVVICYNTTIKITVGSKEETIDQGRFALFRSVGRVWPANGDCLAAPFGFQRDQLSTLAKRERLINLDDPEKEASGGSSQFMRVEAIARDPDRLSDDPDTNNKSVDELNYDYYPTGGDSPETLRLVASKKGGDNDYGFYVARLESDSGETKPFPLGVRATSTFSLPSGYKFDSDRTAFVFLPDGRAREAVSISAATSVGGTGDAPEFSVSVSADGEVDIK
;
A
#
# COMPACT_ATOMS: atom_id res chain seq x y z
N MET A 1 -94.27 8.31 10.98
CA MET A 1 -93.78 9.33 11.93
C MET A 1 -93.46 8.68 13.27
N ARG A 2 -92.19 8.35 13.52
CA ARG A 2 -91.68 7.96 14.85
C ARG A 2 -90.39 8.74 15.09
N ARG A 3 -90.37 9.55 16.15
CA ARG A 3 -89.21 10.34 16.58
C ARG A 3 -88.25 9.39 17.29
N ASN A 4 -87.04 9.21 16.75
CA ASN A 4 -85.97 8.50 17.43
C ASN A 4 -85.26 9.49 18.37
N ALA A 5 -85.37 9.20 19.67
CA ALA A 5 -84.70 9.93 20.72
C ALA A 5 -83.19 9.66 20.64
N THR A 6 -82.41 10.70 20.37
CA THR A 6 -80.95 10.71 20.49
C THR A 6 -80.58 10.66 21.97
N THR A 7 -80.32 9.46 22.48
CA THR A 7 -79.73 9.26 23.80
C THR A 7 -78.27 9.69 23.76
N PHE A 8 -77.99 10.89 24.25
CA PHE A 8 -76.62 11.34 24.53
C PHE A 8 -76.03 10.44 25.62
N LEU A 9 -75.10 9.56 25.25
CA LEU A 9 -74.27 8.86 26.21
C LEU A 9 -73.32 9.88 26.86
N PRO A 10 -73.26 9.96 28.20
CA PRO A 10 -72.28 10.80 28.86
C PRO A 10 -70.88 10.29 28.51
N HIS A 11 -70.04 11.18 27.97
CA HIS A 11 -68.60 10.97 27.89
C HIS A 11 -68.09 10.73 29.32
N ALA A 12 -68.00 9.46 29.71
CA ALA A 12 -67.26 9.02 30.88
C ALA A 12 -65.81 9.43 30.63
N ALA A 13 -65.46 10.61 31.14
CA ALA A 13 -64.13 11.16 31.07
C ALA A 13 -63.18 10.15 31.71
N TRP A 14 -62.43 9.44 30.87
CA TRP A 14 -61.19 8.79 31.26
C TRP A 14 -60.19 9.89 31.64
N ARG A 15 -60.42 10.52 32.80
CA ARG A 15 -59.35 11.15 33.58
C ARG A 15 -58.54 10.01 34.19
N ALA A 16 -57.88 9.23 33.34
CA ALA A 16 -56.72 8.47 33.75
C ALA A 16 -55.80 9.52 34.38
N ALA A 17 -55.61 9.43 35.70
CA ALA A 17 -54.69 10.28 36.42
C ALA A 17 -53.37 10.22 35.64
N ARG A 18 -53.01 11.32 34.98
CA ARG A 18 -51.70 11.48 34.38
C ARG A 18 -50.73 11.52 35.54
N ALA A 19 -50.30 10.35 35.98
CA ALA A 19 -49.20 10.20 36.92
C ALA A 19 -47.99 10.85 36.24
N GLY A 20 -47.71 12.10 36.63
CA GLY A 20 -46.51 12.78 36.20
C GLY A 20 -45.32 12.03 36.77
N PHE A 21 -44.31 11.80 35.94
CA PHE A 21 -43.02 11.28 36.39
C PHE A 21 -42.51 12.17 37.52
N THR A 22 -42.13 11.55 38.63
CA THR A 22 -41.52 12.31 39.72
C THR A 22 -40.13 12.78 39.30
N LEU A 23 -39.65 13.90 39.85
CA LEU A 23 -38.30 14.40 39.57
C LEU A 23 -37.24 13.32 39.87
N MET A 24 -37.44 12.55 40.94
CA MET A 24 -36.58 11.43 41.31
C MET A 24 -36.56 10.34 40.24
N GLU A 25 -37.72 9.97 39.70
CA GLU A 25 -37.85 8.96 38.64
C GLU A 25 -37.11 9.39 37.36
N LEU A 26 -37.20 10.68 37.00
CA LEU A 26 -36.45 11.23 35.87
C LEU A 26 -34.93 11.19 36.09
N MET A 27 -34.44 11.48 37.30
CA MET A 27 -33.02 11.35 37.62
C MET A 27 -32.53 9.91 37.50
N VAL A 28 -33.31 8.94 37.96
CA VAL A 28 -32.98 7.51 37.87
C VAL A 28 -32.91 7.06 36.40
N VAL A 29 -33.88 7.46 35.58
CA VAL A 29 -33.90 7.12 34.14
C VAL A 29 -32.69 7.68 33.42
N ILE A 30 -32.34 8.95 33.66
CA ILE A 30 -31.13 9.56 33.06
C ILE A 30 -29.87 8.84 33.52
N GLY A 31 -29.79 8.46 34.80
CA GLY A 31 -28.67 7.69 35.34
C GLY A 31 -28.49 6.33 34.65
N ILE A 32 -29.59 5.58 34.48
CA ILE A 32 -29.56 4.28 33.79
C ILE A 32 -29.21 4.48 32.30
N ALA A 33 -29.80 5.47 31.64
CA ALA A 33 -29.51 5.75 30.23
C ALA A 33 -28.05 6.12 30.01
N ALA A 34 -27.46 6.95 30.88
CA ALA A 34 -26.05 7.31 30.82
C ALA A 34 -25.14 6.08 30.97
N LEU A 35 -25.46 5.18 31.92
CA LEU A 35 -24.72 3.94 32.13
C LEU A 35 -24.80 3.00 30.91
N LEU A 36 -25.98 2.84 30.32
CA LEU A 36 -26.16 2.03 29.11
C LEU A 36 -25.42 2.60 27.90
N LEU A 37 -25.41 3.93 27.72
CA LEU A 37 -24.65 4.60 26.66
C LEU A 37 -23.15 4.37 26.82
N THR A 38 -22.62 4.44 28.04
CA THR A 38 -21.19 4.17 28.28
C THR A 38 -20.80 2.75 27.89
N ILE A 39 -21.60 1.74 28.28
CA ILE A 39 -21.33 0.33 27.93
C ILE A 39 -21.47 0.11 26.42
N SER A 40 -22.48 0.71 25.79
CA SER A 40 -22.72 0.56 24.35
C SER A 40 -21.61 1.21 23.51
N ALA A 41 -21.11 2.36 23.94
CA ALA A 41 -20.05 3.07 23.25
C ALA A 41 -18.76 2.23 23.20
N THR A 42 -18.34 1.63 24.32
CA THR A 42 -17.12 0.82 24.36
C THR A 42 -17.23 -0.45 23.51
N ALA A 43 -18.39 -1.12 23.54
CA ALA A 43 -18.67 -2.28 22.70
C ALA A 43 -18.63 -1.93 21.20
N PHE A 44 -19.22 -0.80 20.82
CA PHE A 44 -19.24 -0.33 19.43
C PHE A 44 -17.83 -0.07 18.87
N PHE A 45 -16.95 0.55 19.66
CA PHE A 45 -15.56 0.78 19.23
C PHE A 45 -14.77 -0.52 19.05
N GLY A 46 -15.02 -1.53 19.88
CA GLY A 46 -14.42 -2.86 19.71
C GLY A 46 -14.84 -3.51 18.39
N ALA A 47 -16.16 -3.61 18.17
CA ALA A 47 -16.72 -4.20 16.95
C ALA A 47 -16.27 -3.49 15.67
N SER A 48 -16.24 -2.15 15.69
CA SER A 48 -15.81 -1.37 14.52
C SER A 48 -14.33 -1.58 14.18
N ARG A 49 -13.46 -1.78 15.18
CA ARG A 49 -12.04 -2.09 14.93
C ARG A 49 -11.85 -3.45 14.27
N GLU A 50 -12.58 -4.45 14.76
CA GLU A 50 -12.56 -5.81 14.20
C GLU A 50 -13.08 -5.83 12.76
N GLU A 51 -14.21 -5.17 12.49
CA GLU A 51 -14.78 -5.07 11.13
C GLU A 51 -13.82 -4.40 10.15
N ASN A 52 -13.16 -3.31 10.57
CA ASN A 52 -12.17 -2.64 9.74
C ASN A 52 -10.95 -3.53 9.46
N LEU A 53 -10.52 -4.34 10.43
CA LEU A 53 -9.42 -5.28 10.25
C LEU A 53 -9.79 -6.39 9.26
N VAL A 54 -10.98 -7.00 9.44
CA VAL A 54 -11.53 -8.01 8.52
C VAL A 54 -11.63 -7.45 7.10
N ARG A 55 -12.08 -6.20 6.95
CA ARG A 55 -12.14 -5.53 5.65
C ARG A 55 -10.75 -5.34 5.03
N SER A 56 -9.76 -4.90 5.81
CA SER A 56 -8.38 -4.75 5.31
C SER A 56 -7.75 -6.09 4.94
N ARG A 57 -8.03 -7.15 5.69
CA ARG A 57 -7.63 -8.53 5.38
C ARG A 57 -8.21 -8.99 4.04
N ASP A 58 -9.52 -8.80 3.85
CA ASP A 58 -10.20 -9.19 2.61
C ASP A 58 -9.71 -8.36 1.42
N GLN A 59 -9.43 -7.07 1.63
CA GLN A 59 -8.79 -6.22 0.61
C GLN A 59 -7.40 -6.71 0.21
N LEU A 60 -6.58 -7.15 1.17
CA LEU A 60 -5.26 -7.72 0.87
C LEU A 60 -5.40 -9.03 0.09
N ARG A 61 -6.36 -9.89 0.47
CA ARG A 61 -6.70 -11.10 -0.29
C ARG A 61 -7.03 -10.81 -1.74
N ASP A 62 -7.98 -9.92 -1.96
CA ASP A 62 -8.48 -9.57 -3.28
C ASP A 62 -7.37 -8.93 -4.12
N LEU A 63 -6.50 -8.15 -3.48
CA LEU A 63 -5.34 -7.57 -4.14
C LEU A 63 -4.34 -8.63 -4.61
N LEU A 64 -4.03 -9.63 -3.79
CA LEU A 64 -3.15 -10.74 -4.15
C LEU A 64 -3.74 -11.60 -5.27
N LEU A 65 -5.03 -11.92 -5.20
CA LEU A 65 -5.74 -12.66 -6.24
C LEU A 65 -5.77 -11.86 -7.56
N SER A 66 -6.04 -10.56 -7.49
CA SER A 66 -6.00 -9.66 -8.65
C SER A 66 -4.61 -9.56 -9.25
N ALA A 67 -3.56 -9.47 -8.41
CA ALA A 67 -2.17 -9.47 -8.86
C ALA A 67 -1.83 -10.73 -9.65
N ARG A 68 -2.21 -11.90 -9.13
CA ARG A 68 -2.03 -13.20 -9.79
C ARG A 68 -2.77 -13.26 -11.12
N GLN A 69 -4.05 -12.90 -11.14
CA GLN A 69 -4.87 -12.91 -12.36
C GLN A 69 -4.30 -11.98 -13.43
N ARG A 70 -3.88 -10.77 -13.05
CA ARG A 70 -3.25 -9.82 -13.98
C ARG A 70 -1.91 -10.33 -14.49
N ALA A 71 -1.13 -11.02 -13.66
CA ALA A 71 0.11 -11.63 -14.11
C ALA A 71 -0.12 -12.66 -15.22
N CYS A 72 -1.15 -13.50 -15.07
CA CYS A 72 -1.56 -14.47 -16.09
C CYS A 72 -2.11 -13.81 -17.37
N ILE A 73 -2.98 -12.81 -17.23
CA ILE A 73 -3.66 -12.17 -18.37
C ILE A 73 -2.70 -11.31 -19.19
N GLU A 74 -1.87 -10.51 -18.52
CA GLU A 74 -0.96 -9.56 -19.19
C GLU A 74 0.38 -10.20 -19.56
N GLY A 75 0.68 -11.40 -19.09
CA GLY A 75 1.95 -12.08 -19.33
C GLY A 75 3.15 -11.35 -18.69
N ALA A 76 2.92 -10.55 -17.64
CA ALA A 76 3.92 -9.72 -16.99
C ALA A 76 3.92 -9.95 -15.47
N PRO A 77 5.06 -9.87 -14.77
CA PRO A 77 5.08 -10.05 -13.33
C PRO A 77 4.32 -8.93 -12.59
N TYR A 78 3.64 -9.29 -11.51
CA TYR A 78 2.97 -8.36 -10.60
C TYR A 78 3.50 -8.56 -9.18
N VAL A 79 3.67 -7.46 -8.45
CA VAL A 79 4.23 -7.47 -7.10
C VAL A 79 3.28 -6.79 -6.14
N VAL A 80 2.90 -7.46 -5.05
CA VAL A 80 2.23 -6.81 -3.91
C VAL A 80 3.26 -6.61 -2.82
N ILE A 81 3.43 -5.37 -2.38
CA ILE A 81 4.35 -5.05 -1.29
C ILE A 81 3.54 -4.64 -0.08
N CYS A 82 3.76 -5.33 1.03
CA CYS A 82 3.30 -4.95 2.35
C CYS A 82 4.47 -4.28 3.08
N TYR A 83 4.22 -3.17 3.78
CA TYR A 83 5.25 -2.41 4.48
C TYR A 83 4.66 -1.63 5.66
N ASN A 84 5.46 -1.40 6.69
CA ASN A 84 5.05 -0.58 7.83
C ASN A 84 5.44 0.90 7.60
N THR A 85 4.59 1.81 8.05
CA THR A 85 4.88 3.25 8.06
C THR A 85 4.43 3.87 9.37
N THR A 86 5.22 4.81 9.85
CA THR A 86 4.92 5.54 11.06
C THR A 86 4.05 6.75 10.73
N ILE A 87 2.87 6.84 11.34
CA ILE A 87 1.93 7.95 11.17
C ILE A 87 1.76 8.72 12.49
N LYS A 88 1.55 10.02 12.37
CA LYS A 88 1.15 10.85 13.51
C LYS A 88 -0.38 10.86 13.61
N ILE A 89 -0.90 10.51 14.77
CA ILE A 89 -2.32 10.62 15.10
C ILE A 89 -2.51 11.62 16.23
N THR A 90 -3.59 12.39 16.20
CA THR A 90 -3.94 13.31 17.28
C THR A 90 -5.01 12.66 18.14
N VAL A 91 -4.69 12.37 19.40
CA VAL A 91 -5.62 11.83 20.40
C VAL A 91 -5.90 12.93 21.42
N GLY A 92 -7.06 13.57 21.31
CA GLY A 92 -7.38 14.76 22.11
C GLY A 92 -6.46 15.93 21.76
N SER A 93 -5.62 16.35 22.72
CA SER A 93 -4.64 17.43 22.54
C SER A 93 -3.19 16.94 22.36
N LYS A 94 -2.96 15.62 22.34
CA LYS A 94 -1.62 15.02 22.20
C LYS A 94 -1.43 14.44 20.80
N GLU A 95 -0.27 14.70 20.20
CA GLU A 95 0.20 13.96 19.04
C GLU A 95 0.89 12.68 19.51
N GLU A 96 0.44 11.55 19.00
CA GLU A 96 1.05 10.24 19.21
C GLU A 96 1.52 9.66 17.88
N THR A 97 2.65 9.00 17.93
CA THR A 97 3.27 8.37 16.76
C THR A 97 2.98 6.88 16.82
N ILE A 98 2.31 6.34 15.80
CA ILE A 98 1.94 4.92 15.75
C ILE A 98 2.39 4.29 14.43
N ASP A 99 2.70 2.99 14.48
CA ASP A 99 2.97 2.22 13.26
C ASP A 99 1.65 1.77 12.63
N GLN A 100 1.59 1.88 11.30
CA GLN A 100 0.49 1.45 10.44
C GLN A 100 1.04 0.61 9.27
N GLY A 101 0.51 -0.61 9.11
CA GLY A 101 0.78 -1.42 7.93
C GLY A 101 0.08 -0.85 6.69
N ARG A 102 0.78 -0.88 5.56
CA ARG A 102 0.28 -0.48 4.24
C ARG A 102 0.63 -1.52 3.21
N PHE A 103 -0.19 -1.63 2.19
CA PHE A 103 0.09 -2.54 1.10
C PHE A 103 -0.32 -1.95 -0.23
N ALA A 104 0.45 -2.26 -1.27
CA ALA A 104 0.23 -1.72 -2.60
C ALA A 104 0.53 -2.76 -3.68
N LEU A 105 -0.24 -2.71 -4.76
CA LEU A 105 -0.05 -3.51 -5.95
C LEU A 105 0.77 -2.74 -6.95
N PHE A 106 1.76 -3.42 -7.50
CA PHE A 106 2.67 -2.90 -8.49
C PHE A 106 2.67 -3.81 -9.72
N ARG A 107 2.65 -3.18 -10.89
CA ARG A 107 3.04 -3.86 -12.13
C ARG A 107 4.56 -3.80 -12.23
N SER A 108 5.22 -4.95 -12.42
CA SER A 108 6.64 -4.96 -12.80
C SER A 108 6.74 -4.36 -14.20
N VAL A 109 7.49 -3.25 -14.33
CA VAL A 109 7.80 -2.63 -15.63
C VAL A 109 9.17 -3.09 -16.16
N GLY A 110 9.58 -4.32 -15.85
CA GLY A 110 10.76 -4.95 -16.44
C GLY A 110 11.39 -6.04 -15.58
N ARG A 111 12.05 -7.00 -16.23
CA ARG A 111 13.00 -7.90 -15.58
C ARG A 111 14.31 -7.15 -15.35
N VAL A 112 14.49 -6.60 -14.15
CA VAL A 112 15.81 -6.17 -13.70
C VAL A 112 16.55 -7.45 -13.31
N TRP A 113 17.45 -7.94 -14.17
CA TRP A 113 18.41 -8.94 -13.72
C TRP A 113 19.56 -8.20 -13.04
N PRO A 114 19.77 -8.37 -11.74
CA PRO A 114 21.04 -8.02 -11.13
C PRO A 114 22.07 -8.98 -11.73
N ALA A 115 22.77 -8.54 -12.78
CA ALA A 115 23.84 -9.36 -13.36
C ALA A 115 25.03 -9.47 -12.40
N ASN A 116 25.15 -8.53 -11.44
CA ASN A 116 26.11 -8.47 -10.32
C ASN A 116 25.76 -7.33 -9.34
N GLY A 117 24.53 -7.24 -8.80
CA GLY A 117 24.13 -6.23 -7.78
C GLY A 117 23.99 -4.77 -8.25
N ASP A 118 24.94 -4.30 -9.07
CA ASP A 118 25.12 -2.88 -9.43
C ASP A 118 24.75 -2.58 -10.89
N CYS A 119 24.29 -3.59 -11.62
CA CYS A 119 24.13 -3.57 -13.07
C CYS A 119 22.78 -4.17 -13.48
N LEU A 120 21.96 -3.39 -14.16
CA LEU A 120 20.74 -3.84 -14.81
C LEU A 120 21.10 -4.44 -16.18
N ALA A 121 20.95 -5.75 -16.34
CA ALA A 121 21.02 -6.39 -17.66
C ALA A 121 19.60 -6.56 -18.23
N ALA A 122 19.31 -5.88 -19.33
CA ALA A 122 18.05 -6.02 -20.05
C ALA A 122 18.27 -5.97 -21.56
N PRO A 123 17.37 -6.59 -22.37
CA PRO A 123 17.22 -6.21 -23.77
C PRO A 123 16.68 -4.77 -23.78
N PHE A 124 17.61 -3.81 -23.80
CA PHE A 124 17.36 -2.40 -23.47
C PHE A 124 16.27 -1.74 -24.32
N GLY A 125 16.05 -2.24 -25.54
CA GLY A 125 14.95 -1.75 -26.39
C GLY A 125 13.58 -1.88 -25.74
N PHE A 126 13.31 -2.96 -24.99
CA PHE A 126 11.98 -3.21 -24.41
C PHE A 126 11.76 -2.49 -23.08
N GLN A 127 12.80 -2.33 -22.28
CA GLN A 127 12.71 -1.64 -20.98
C GLN A 127 12.87 -0.13 -21.09
N ARG A 128 13.61 0.37 -22.08
CA ARG A 128 13.69 1.81 -22.35
C ARG A 128 12.32 2.39 -22.64
N ASP A 129 11.55 1.74 -23.51
CA ASP A 129 10.21 2.21 -23.84
C ASP A 129 9.31 2.19 -22.59
N GLN A 130 9.41 1.14 -21.76
CA GLN A 130 8.65 1.05 -20.49
C GLN A 130 9.07 2.11 -19.44
N LEU A 131 10.37 2.33 -19.25
CA LEU A 131 10.88 3.37 -18.34
C LEU A 131 10.55 4.78 -18.86
N SER A 132 10.51 4.98 -20.18
CA SER A 132 10.09 6.25 -20.78
C SER A 132 8.59 6.54 -20.62
N THR A 133 7.78 5.51 -20.35
CA THR A 133 6.36 5.68 -20.00
C THR A 133 6.11 6.04 -18.54
N LEU A 134 7.16 6.09 -17.69
CA LEU A 134 7.00 6.50 -16.31
C LEU A 134 6.44 7.92 -16.25
N ALA A 135 5.40 8.12 -15.46
CA ALA A 135 4.83 9.45 -15.28
C ALA A 135 5.66 10.27 -14.28
N LYS A 136 5.64 11.60 -14.43
CA LYS A 136 6.17 12.49 -13.39
C LYS A 136 5.50 12.16 -12.05
N ARG A 137 6.31 11.99 -11.00
CA ARG A 137 5.95 11.59 -9.62
C ARG A 137 5.61 10.11 -9.39
N GLU A 138 5.91 9.23 -10.35
CA GLU A 138 5.80 7.79 -10.08
C GLU A 138 6.85 7.34 -9.05
N ARG A 139 6.45 6.38 -8.21
CA ARG A 139 7.28 5.85 -7.12
C ARG A 139 7.89 4.53 -7.56
N LEU A 140 9.20 4.44 -7.53
CA LEU A 140 9.96 3.21 -7.79
C LEU A 140 10.44 2.65 -6.45
N ILE A 141 10.52 1.33 -6.35
CA ILE A 141 10.88 0.68 -5.10
C ILE A 141 11.93 -0.36 -5.40
N ASN A 142 13.09 -0.23 -4.75
CA ASN A 142 14.08 -1.29 -4.78
C ASN A 142 13.58 -2.48 -3.97
N LEU A 143 13.39 -3.63 -4.62
CA LEU A 143 12.97 -4.88 -3.96
C LEU A 143 14.15 -5.61 -3.34
N ASP A 144 15.35 -5.41 -3.89
CA ASP A 144 16.55 -6.19 -3.59
C ASP A 144 17.65 -5.32 -2.96
N ASP A 145 17.29 -4.25 -2.23
CA ASP A 145 18.26 -3.36 -1.59
C ASP A 145 19.04 -4.10 -0.48
N PRO A 146 20.30 -4.50 -0.73
CA PRO A 146 21.07 -5.33 0.20
C PRO A 146 21.53 -4.53 1.43
N GLU A 147 21.62 -3.19 1.34
CA GLU A 147 22.05 -2.33 2.44
C GLU A 147 20.96 -2.18 3.51
N LYS A 148 19.71 -2.51 3.17
CA LYS A 148 18.58 -2.50 4.09
C LYS A 148 18.67 -3.59 5.16
N GLU A 149 19.17 -4.78 4.83
CA GLU A 149 19.37 -5.86 5.81
C GLU A 149 20.46 -5.51 6.83
N ALA A 150 21.46 -4.73 6.42
CA ALA A 150 22.60 -4.40 7.28
C ALA A 150 22.34 -3.22 8.24
N SER A 151 21.40 -2.32 7.94
CA SER A 151 21.30 -1.01 8.61
C SER A 151 20.04 -0.79 9.46
N GLY A 152 19.05 -1.69 9.43
CA GLY A 152 17.80 -1.52 10.18
C GLY A 152 17.00 -0.26 9.79
N GLY A 153 17.28 0.33 8.63
CA GLY A 153 16.69 1.58 8.15
C GLY A 153 15.33 1.40 7.47
N SER A 154 14.49 2.44 7.54
CA SER A 154 13.22 2.47 6.80
C SER A 154 13.47 2.51 5.29
N SER A 155 12.64 1.78 4.53
CA SER A 155 12.83 1.55 3.09
C SER A 155 12.94 2.85 2.29
N GLN A 156 13.97 2.98 1.47
CA GLN A 156 14.18 4.12 0.58
C GLN A 156 13.19 4.03 -0.59
N PHE A 157 12.37 5.06 -0.78
CA PHE A 157 11.49 5.19 -1.93
C PHE A 157 12.15 6.11 -2.94
N MET A 158 12.31 5.64 -4.18
CA MET A 158 12.65 6.54 -5.28
C MET A 158 11.39 7.20 -5.80
N ARG A 159 11.43 8.52 -5.96
CA ARG A 159 10.36 9.28 -6.62
C ARG A 159 10.91 9.89 -7.90
N VAL A 160 10.31 9.55 -9.02
CA VAL A 160 10.68 10.13 -10.32
C VAL A 160 10.14 11.56 -10.39
N GLU A 161 10.92 12.57 -10.03
CA GLU A 161 10.47 13.98 -10.08
C GLU A 161 10.64 14.62 -11.46
N ALA A 162 11.64 14.19 -12.23
CA ALA A 162 11.87 14.64 -13.59
C ALA A 162 12.37 13.49 -14.46
N ILE A 163 11.92 13.46 -15.72
CA ILE A 163 12.54 12.66 -16.76
C ILE A 163 13.26 13.67 -17.63
N ALA A 164 14.57 13.81 -17.41
CA ALA A 164 15.38 14.62 -18.30
C ALA A 164 15.39 13.94 -19.68
N ARG A 165 14.76 14.57 -20.66
CA ARG A 165 14.97 14.24 -22.07
C ARG A 165 16.11 15.12 -22.53
N ASP A 166 17.15 14.51 -23.09
CA ASP A 166 18.22 15.24 -23.75
C ASP A 166 17.60 16.21 -24.79
N PRO A 167 17.68 17.53 -24.56
CA PRO A 167 17.07 18.52 -25.42
C PRO A 167 17.84 18.68 -26.74
N ASP A 168 19.06 18.17 -26.85
CA ASP A 168 19.87 18.25 -28.07
C ASP A 168 19.56 17.09 -29.05
N ARG A 169 18.84 16.06 -28.58
CA ARG A 169 18.24 15.00 -29.41
C ARG A 169 16.75 15.23 -29.65
N LEU A 170 16.42 16.39 -30.22
CA LEU A 170 15.07 16.68 -30.69
C LEU A 170 14.74 15.89 -31.96
N SER A 171 13.67 15.09 -31.85
CA SER A 171 12.73 14.67 -32.89
C SER A 171 13.21 14.57 -34.35
N ASP A 172 13.07 13.35 -34.87
CA ASP A 172 12.75 13.04 -36.27
C ASP A 172 13.85 13.22 -37.32
N ASP A 173 15.06 12.72 -37.02
CA ASP A 173 15.93 12.25 -38.08
C ASP A 173 15.62 10.76 -38.38
N PRO A 174 14.95 10.43 -39.50
CA PRO A 174 14.60 9.06 -39.85
C PRO A 174 15.81 8.21 -40.24
N ASP A 175 16.98 8.80 -40.47
CA ASP A 175 18.18 8.10 -40.91
C ASP A 175 19.09 7.67 -39.74
N THR A 176 18.86 8.17 -38.53
CA THR A 176 19.52 7.67 -37.32
C THR A 176 18.62 6.65 -36.62
N ASN A 177 18.72 5.40 -37.06
CA ASN A 177 18.14 4.21 -36.40
C ASN A 177 18.65 3.96 -34.96
N ASN A 178 19.23 4.97 -34.32
CA ASN A 178 19.79 4.91 -32.99
C ASN A 178 19.35 6.16 -32.20
N LYS A 179 18.04 6.27 -31.96
CA LYS A 179 17.50 7.13 -30.91
C LYS A 179 17.96 6.58 -29.55
N SER A 180 19.22 6.72 -29.17
CA SER A 180 19.62 6.44 -27.79
C SER A 180 19.17 7.62 -26.94
N VAL A 181 18.48 7.33 -25.84
CA VAL A 181 18.44 8.26 -24.71
C VAL A 181 19.68 7.82 -23.92
N ASP A 182 20.76 8.58 -23.99
CA ASP A 182 22.02 8.15 -23.37
C ASP A 182 21.92 8.24 -21.84
N GLU A 183 21.02 9.09 -21.32
CA GLU A 183 20.97 9.45 -19.90
C GLU A 183 19.54 9.71 -19.42
N LEU A 184 19.18 9.06 -18.31
CA LEU A 184 17.98 9.39 -17.53
C LEU A 184 18.43 9.82 -16.14
N ASN A 185 18.06 11.03 -15.72
CA ASN A 185 18.35 11.51 -14.37
C ASN A 185 17.17 11.21 -13.45
N TYR A 186 17.48 10.74 -12.24
CA TYR A 186 16.52 10.41 -11.18
C TYR A 186 16.92 11.12 -9.89
N ASP A 187 15.97 11.78 -9.21
CA ASP A 187 16.22 12.29 -7.87
C ASP A 187 15.98 11.17 -6.84
N TYR A 188 17.05 10.78 -6.14
CA TYR A 188 17.06 9.77 -5.09
C TYR A 188 16.90 10.42 -3.73
N TYR A 189 15.92 9.99 -2.95
CA TYR A 189 15.73 10.47 -1.59
C TYR A 189 16.15 9.38 -0.60
N PRO A 190 17.41 9.42 -0.11
CA PRO A 190 17.83 8.50 0.92
C PRO A 190 17.01 8.74 2.19
N THR A 191 16.69 7.67 2.90
CA THR A 191 15.92 7.73 4.14
C THR A 191 16.67 8.58 5.15
N GLY A 192 16.04 9.67 5.61
CA GLY A 192 16.63 10.60 6.58
C GLY A 192 17.56 11.66 5.99
N GLY A 193 17.68 11.74 4.66
CA GLY A 193 18.36 12.85 3.98
C GLY A 193 17.42 14.03 3.75
N ASP A 194 17.84 15.23 4.10
CA ASP A 194 17.11 16.48 3.82
C ASP A 194 17.20 16.91 2.34
N SER A 195 18.14 16.34 1.59
CA SER A 195 18.41 16.68 0.20
C SER A 195 18.39 15.44 -0.69
N PRO A 196 17.75 15.52 -1.88
CA PRO A 196 17.87 14.47 -2.87
C PRO A 196 19.31 14.38 -3.39
N GLU A 197 19.74 13.16 -3.67
CA GLU A 197 20.92 12.86 -4.45
C GLU A 197 20.49 12.62 -5.90
N THR A 198 21.14 13.26 -6.87
CA THR A 198 20.84 12.98 -8.27
C THR A 198 21.54 11.68 -8.65
N LEU A 199 20.77 10.68 -9.09
CA LEU A 199 21.29 9.47 -9.70
C LEU A 199 21.13 9.54 -11.21
N ARG A 200 22.22 9.31 -11.92
CA ARG A 200 22.27 9.25 -13.37
C ARG A 200 22.21 7.80 -13.82
N LEU A 201 21.27 7.50 -14.71
CA LEU A 201 21.25 6.23 -15.43
C LEU A 201 22.24 6.28 -16.57
N VAL A 202 23.33 5.55 -16.42
CA VAL A 202 24.33 5.40 -17.47
C VAL A 202 24.14 4.04 -18.13
N ALA A 203 23.76 4.05 -19.41
CA ALA A 203 23.66 2.85 -20.23
C ALA A 203 24.98 2.62 -20.97
N SER A 204 25.66 1.49 -20.73
CA SER A 204 26.89 1.12 -21.44
C SER A 204 26.73 -0.22 -22.16
N LYS A 205 27.26 -0.37 -23.37
CA LYS A 205 27.27 -1.65 -24.08
C LYS A 205 28.22 -2.60 -23.34
N LYS A 206 27.72 -3.75 -22.87
CA LYS A 206 28.56 -4.78 -22.25
C LYS A 206 29.10 -5.69 -23.35
N GLY A 207 30.40 -5.61 -23.59
CA GLY A 207 31.13 -6.48 -24.52
C GLY A 207 31.71 -5.73 -25.73
N GLY A 208 32.72 -6.35 -26.38
CA GLY A 208 33.37 -5.81 -27.58
C GLY A 208 32.42 -5.68 -28.78
N ASP A 209 32.92 -5.20 -29.92
CA ASP A 209 32.11 -4.82 -31.09
C ASP A 209 31.08 -5.88 -31.54
N ASN A 210 31.35 -7.17 -31.28
CA ASN A 210 30.52 -8.31 -31.68
C ASN A 210 29.61 -8.90 -30.58
N ASP A 211 29.54 -8.29 -29.40
CA ASP A 211 28.69 -8.80 -28.31
C ASP A 211 27.23 -8.33 -28.46
N TYR A 212 26.29 -9.22 -28.17
CA TYR A 212 24.87 -9.21 -28.57
C TYR A 212 23.99 -8.09 -27.96
N GLY A 213 24.42 -6.84 -28.01
CA GLY A 213 23.56 -5.67 -27.79
C GLY A 213 22.97 -5.55 -26.38
N PHE A 214 23.60 -6.17 -25.38
CA PHE A 214 23.21 -5.97 -23.99
C PHE A 214 23.77 -4.64 -23.51
N TYR A 215 22.87 -3.69 -23.26
CA TYR A 215 23.21 -2.49 -22.51
C TYR A 215 23.05 -2.80 -21.03
N VAL A 216 24.04 -2.38 -20.25
CA VAL A 216 24.00 -2.40 -18.80
C VAL A 216 23.68 -1.00 -18.32
N ALA A 217 22.61 -0.89 -17.55
CA ALA A 217 22.26 0.34 -16.87
C ALA A 217 22.88 0.33 -15.47
N ARG A 218 23.59 1.41 -15.12
CA ARG A 218 24.10 1.69 -13.77
C ARG A 218 23.44 2.96 -13.27
N LEU A 219 23.05 2.98 -12.00
CA LEU A 219 22.71 4.23 -11.33
C LEU A 219 24.00 4.74 -10.70
N GLU A 220 24.51 5.84 -11.22
CA GLU A 220 25.70 6.50 -10.69
C GLU A 220 25.24 7.74 -9.94
N SER A 221 25.70 7.90 -8.70
CA SER A 221 25.57 9.17 -7.99
C SER A 221 26.46 10.24 -8.60
N ASP A 222 26.24 11.50 -8.21
CA ASP A 222 27.15 12.60 -8.54
C ASP A 222 28.60 12.34 -8.09
N SER A 223 28.81 11.44 -7.12
CA SER A 223 30.12 11.01 -6.64
C SER A 223 30.79 9.92 -7.50
N GLY A 224 30.07 9.35 -8.47
CA GLY A 224 30.49 8.21 -9.29
C GLY A 224 30.29 6.84 -8.63
N GLU A 225 29.76 6.79 -7.41
CA GLU A 225 29.38 5.55 -6.74
C GLU A 225 28.19 4.91 -7.46
N THR A 226 28.32 3.61 -7.78
CA THR A 226 27.26 2.82 -8.42
C THR A 226 26.29 2.29 -7.36
N LYS A 227 24.99 2.52 -7.55
CA LYS A 227 23.94 2.07 -6.63
C LYS A 227 23.09 0.95 -7.24
N PRO A 228 22.56 0.03 -6.41
CA PRO A 228 21.70 -1.05 -6.89
C PRO A 228 20.44 -0.49 -7.54
N PHE A 229 20.02 -1.12 -8.65
CA PHE A 229 18.89 -0.66 -9.43
C PHE A 229 17.56 -0.96 -8.73
N PRO A 230 16.70 0.05 -8.49
CA PRO A 230 15.38 -0.23 -7.96
C PRO A 230 14.57 -0.94 -9.03
N LEU A 231 13.74 -1.91 -8.62
CA LEU A 231 12.76 -2.44 -9.55
C LEU A 231 11.79 -1.30 -9.87
N GLY A 232 11.72 -0.91 -11.15
CA GLY A 232 10.71 0.02 -11.59
C GLY A 232 9.34 -0.60 -11.36
N VAL A 233 8.52 0.01 -10.52
CA VAL A 233 7.22 -0.51 -10.15
C VAL A 233 6.18 0.58 -10.24
N ARG A 234 5.12 0.35 -11.03
CA ARG A 234 4.01 1.31 -11.10
C ARG A 234 2.95 0.96 -10.07
N ALA A 235 2.79 1.79 -9.05
CA ALA A 235 1.74 1.61 -8.05
C ALA A 235 0.37 1.73 -8.72
N THR A 236 -0.38 0.63 -8.75
CA THR A 236 -1.73 0.60 -9.34
C THR A 236 -2.80 0.92 -8.30
N SER A 237 -2.56 0.55 -7.05
CA SER A 237 -3.46 0.80 -5.93
C SER A 237 -2.70 0.68 -4.61
N THR A 238 -3.08 1.50 -3.63
CA THR A 238 -2.48 1.53 -2.29
C THR A 238 -3.57 1.49 -1.24
N PHE A 239 -3.37 0.69 -0.19
CA PHE A 239 -4.28 0.49 0.92
C PHE A 239 -3.53 0.59 2.25
N SER A 240 -4.27 0.78 3.34
CA SER A 240 -3.72 0.86 4.69
C SER A 240 -4.53 -0.01 5.63
N LEU A 241 -3.86 -0.64 6.59
CA LEU A 241 -4.50 -1.28 7.75
C LEU A 241 -5.15 -0.22 8.64
N PRO A 242 -6.06 -0.60 9.56
CA PRO A 242 -6.56 0.33 10.56
C PRO A 242 -5.41 0.91 11.40
N SER A 243 -5.58 2.13 11.90
CA SER A 243 -4.59 2.78 12.76
C SER A 243 -4.25 1.90 13.97
N GLY A 244 -2.95 1.67 14.21
CA GLY A 244 -2.50 0.85 15.32
C GLY A 244 -2.38 -0.64 15.00
N TYR A 245 -2.43 -1.02 13.72
CA TYR A 245 -2.08 -2.34 13.23
C TYR A 245 -0.85 -2.26 12.33
N LYS A 246 0.08 -3.18 12.52
CA LYS A 246 1.28 -3.29 11.70
C LYS A 246 1.51 -4.74 11.28
N PHE A 247 2.28 -4.90 10.22
CA PHE A 247 2.77 -6.20 9.83
C PHE A 247 3.90 -6.66 10.76
N ASP A 248 4.03 -7.98 10.94
CA ASP A 248 5.10 -8.64 11.69
C ASP A 248 6.48 -8.42 11.07
N SER A 249 6.54 -8.30 9.74
CA SER A 249 7.70 -7.85 8.99
C SER A 249 7.56 -6.37 8.59
N ASP A 250 8.68 -5.64 8.62
CA ASP A 250 8.75 -4.26 8.11
C ASP A 250 8.43 -4.16 6.62
N ARG A 251 8.73 -5.23 5.88
CA ARG A 251 8.40 -5.34 4.46
C ARG A 251 8.34 -6.79 4.00
N THR A 252 7.34 -7.08 3.18
CA THR A 252 7.18 -8.37 2.53
C THR A 252 6.69 -8.15 1.11
N ALA A 253 7.25 -8.87 0.15
CA ALA A 253 6.86 -8.79 -1.26
C ALA A 253 6.28 -10.13 -1.73
N PHE A 254 5.10 -10.08 -2.33
CA PHE A 254 4.49 -11.20 -3.02
C PHE A 254 4.68 -10.99 -4.52
N VAL A 255 5.54 -11.80 -5.14
CA VAL A 255 5.88 -11.67 -6.56
C VAL A 255 5.17 -12.78 -7.33
N PHE A 256 4.20 -12.41 -8.17
CA PHE A 256 3.51 -13.31 -9.08
C PHE A 256 4.15 -13.27 -10.47
N LEU A 257 4.50 -14.46 -10.98
CA LEU A 257 5.08 -14.65 -12.29
C LEU A 257 3.98 -14.71 -13.37
N PRO A 258 4.33 -14.55 -14.67
CA PRO A 258 3.36 -14.61 -15.77
C PRO A 258 2.55 -15.90 -15.87
N ASP A 259 3.02 -16.99 -15.26
CA ASP A 259 2.31 -18.28 -15.20
C ASP A 259 1.36 -18.39 -13.98
N GLY A 260 1.26 -17.34 -13.17
CA GLY A 260 0.40 -17.28 -11.99
C GLY A 260 0.98 -17.93 -10.74
N ARG A 261 2.20 -18.49 -10.81
CA ARG A 261 2.93 -18.99 -9.63
C ARG A 261 3.56 -17.83 -8.87
N ALA A 262 3.77 -18.02 -7.57
CA ALA A 262 4.58 -17.09 -6.81
C ALA A 262 6.06 -17.42 -6.99
N ARG A 263 6.93 -16.41 -6.92
CA ARG A 263 8.40 -16.63 -6.96
C ARG A 263 8.86 -17.52 -5.82
N GLU A 264 8.25 -17.37 -4.65
CA GLU A 264 8.57 -18.08 -3.42
C GLU A 264 7.32 -18.13 -2.54
N ALA A 265 7.30 -19.07 -1.59
CA ALA A 265 6.26 -19.14 -0.58
C ALA A 265 6.53 -18.08 0.49
N VAL A 266 5.55 -17.21 0.74
CA VAL A 266 5.72 -16.05 1.63
C VAL A 266 4.50 -15.93 2.52
N SER A 267 4.71 -15.59 3.80
CA SER A 267 3.64 -15.27 4.75
C SER A 267 3.89 -13.93 5.42
N ILE A 268 2.82 -13.25 5.79
CA ILE A 268 2.86 -12.04 6.60
C ILE A 268 1.68 -12.04 7.56
N SER A 269 1.91 -11.57 8.78
CA SER A 269 0.87 -11.44 9.81
C SER A 269 0.70 -9.97 10.16
N ALA A 270 -0.53 -9.58 10.47
CA ALA A 270 -0.85 -8.23 10.94
C ALA A 270 -1.44 -8.32 12.34
N ALA A 271 -0.82 -7.59 13.27
CA ALA A 271 -1.21 -7.53 14.67
C ALA A 271 -1.25 -6.08 15.16
N THR A 272 -1.85 -5.85 16.33
CA THR A 272 -1.86 -4.50 16.92
C THR A 272 -0.44 -4.06 17.30
N SER A 273 -0.07 -2.84 16.93
CA SER A 273 1.19 -2.20 17.36
C SER A 273 1.10 -1.63 18.77
N VAL A 274 -0.10 -1.55 19.36
CA VAL A 274 -0.35 -0.90 20.65
C VAL A 274 -0.51 -1.96 21.74
N GLY A 275 0.59 -2.34 22.40
CA GLY A 275 0.70 -2.92 23.75
C GLY A 275 -0.37 -3.94 24.23
N GLY A 276 -1.06 -4.62 23.32
CA GLY A 276 -2.24 -5.39 23.62
C GLY A 276 -1.90 -6.72 24.27
N THR A 277 -2.49 -6.96 25.43
CA THR A 277 -2.56 -8.27 26.07
C THR A 277 -3.29 -9.26 25.16
N GLY A 278 -2.57 -10.24 24.59
CA GLY A 278 -3.02 -11.59 24.18
C GLY A 278 -4.18 -11.80 23.19
N ASP A 279 -5.24 -10.99 23.24
CA ASP A 279 -6.51 -11.20 22.55
C ASP A 279 -6.79 -10.13 21.47
N ALA A 280 -5.77 -9.36 21.07
CA ALA A 280 -5.96 -8.43 19.96
C ALA A 280 -6.22 -9.23 18.68
N PRO A 281 -7.24 -8.85 17.88
CA PRO A 281 -7.52 -9.56 16.64
C PRO A 281 -6.31 -9.44 15.72
N GLU A 282 -5.90 -10.56 15.15
CA GLU A 282 -4.80 -10.66 14.20
C GLU A 282 -5.27 -11.40 12.96
N PHE A 283 -4.57 -11.21 11.85
CA PHE A 283 -4.74 -12.07 10.69
C PHE A 283 -3.39 -12.37 10.07
N SER A 284 -3.29 -13.50 9.39
CA SER A 284 -2.14 -13.87 8.57
C SER A 284 -2.56 -14.17 7.15
N VAL A 285 -1.71 -13.79 6.20
CA VAL A 285 -1.87 -14.09 4.79
C VAL A 285 -0.63 -14.80 4.32
N SER A 286 -0.83 -15.93 3.65
CA SER A 286 0.26 -16.69 3.03
C SER A 286 -0.02 -16.93 1.56
N VAL A 287 1.03 -16.95 0.77
CA VAL A 287 1.00 -17.29 -0.64
C VAL A 287 1.94 -18.46 -0.85
N SER A 288 1.42 -19.58 -1.35
CA SER A 288 2.23 -20.74 -1.70
C SER A 288 3.03 -20.51 -2.97
N ALA A 289 4.04 -21.36 -3.24
CA ALA A 289 4.80 -21.30 -4.49
C ALA A 289 3.92 -21.44 -5.74
N ASP A 290 2.78 -22.14 -5.63
CA ASP A 290 1.82 -22.29 -6.73
C ASP A 290 0.91 -21.05 -6.92
N GLY A 291 1.11 -20.02 -6.10
CA GLY A 291 0.31 -18.78 -6.11
C GLY A 291 -1.06 -18.94 -5.44
N GLU A 292 -1.25 -19.97 -4.61
CA GLU A 292 -2.46 -20.10 -3.80
C GLU A 292 -2.39 -19.14 -2.62
N VAL A 293 -3.46 -18.38 -2.40
CA VAL A 293 -3.56 -17.38 -1.32
C VAL A 293 -4.41 -17.96 -0.20
N ASP A 294 -3.80 -18.17 0.96
CA ASP A 294 -4.46 -18.63 2.18
C ASP A 294 -4.49 -17.52 3.24
N ILE A 295 -5.60 -17.42 3.97
CA ILE A 295 -5.82 -16.40 5.01
C ILE A 295 -6.33 -17.07 6.26
N LYS A 296 -5.69 -16.76 7.38
CA LYS A 296 -6.08 -17.20 8.72
C LYS A 296 -6.36 -16.00 9.60
#